data_AF-A0A1E7EQF6-F1
#
_entry.id   AF-A0A1E7EQF6-F1
#
_cell.length_a   1.000
_cell.length_b   1.000
_cell.length_c   1.000
_cell.angle_alpha   90.00
_cell.angle_beta   90.00
_cell.angle_gamma   90.00
#
_symmetry.space_group_name_H-M   'P 1'
#
loop_
_entity.id
_entity.type
_entity.pdbx_description
1 polymer ?
#
loop_
_entity_poly.entity_id
_entity_poly.type
_entity_poly.pdbx_seq_one_letter_code
_entity_poly.pdbx_strand_id
1 'polypeptide(L)'
;WNTTGITDMSNAFRANSFNAPLECWDVGQVEVMVGMFFNAAFNQTIDSWDVSQVERMNGMFAGATSFNKPIDSWDVSQVEDMAGMFDGATSFNKPIDSWNVSQVKDMAGMFAGATSFNKPIGSWNVSQVKVMAAMFYGAKSFNQPIDSWDVSQVVVMANMFANATSFNQPIASWDVSQVVFMLGMFAGATSFNKPIDSWNVSQVNYMPEMFADATSFNKPIDSWNVSQVKDMADMFNRADSFDQSIDSW
;
A
#
# COMPACT_ATOMS: atom_id res chain seq x y z
N TRP A 1 -13.86 8.70 -30.64
CA TRP A 1 -14.90 9.01 -29.64
C TRP A 1 -14.56 10.37 -29.07
N ASN A 2 -15.52 11.28 -28.91
CA ASN A 2 -15.27 12.56 -28.26
C ASN A 2 -15.42 12.37 -26.74
N THR A 3 -14.32 12.46 -25.99
CA THR A 3 -14.28 12.26 -24.54
C THR A 3 -14.13 13.57 -23.75
N THR A 4 -14.03 14.72 -24.44
CA THR A 4 -13.73 16.05 -23.87
C THR A 4 -14.68 16.53 -22.77
N GLY A 5 -15.92 16.00 -22.72
CA GLY A 5 -16.92 16.38 -21.71
C GLY A 5 -17.15 15.32 -20.62
N ILE A 6 -16.36 14.26 -20.58
CA ILE A 6 -16.51 13.18 -19.60
C ILE A 6 -15.79 13.57 -18.31
N THR A 7 -16.53 13.59 -17.20
CA THR A 7 -15.98 13.84 -15.86
C THR A 7 -15.83 12.57 -15.01
N ASP A 8 -16.51 11.49 -15.38
CA ASP A 8 -16.48 10.20 -14.66
C ASP A 8 -16.25 9.05 -15.64
N MET A 9 -15.13 8.34 -15.48
CA MET A 9 -14.76 7.14 -16.23
C MET A 9 -14.78 5.86 -15.38
N SER A 10 -15.48 5.90 -14.25
CA SER A 10 -15.56 4.78 -13.33
C SER A 10 -16.01 3.51 -14.03
N ASN A 11 -15.26 2.43 -13.84
CA ASN A 11 -15.56 1.09 -14.38
C ASN A 11 -15.70 0.99 -15.92
N ALA A 12 -15.26 1.98 -16.69
CA ALA A 12 -15.45 2.02 -18.14
C ALA A 12 -14.95 0.75 -18.88
N PHE A 13 -13.88 0.13 -18.36
CA PHE A 13 -13.28 -1.11 -18.89
C PHE A 13 -13.23 -2.23 -17.84
N ARG A 14 -14.08 -2.19 -16.82
CA ARG A 14 -14.08 -3.21 -15.76
C ARG A 14 -14.35 -4.60 -16.32
N ALA A 15 -13.52 -5.56 -15.91
CA ALA A 15 -13.54 -6.97 -16.29
C ALA A 15 -13.57 -7.18 -17.82
N ASN A 16 -12.97 -6.25 -18.57
CA ASN A 16 -13.03 -6.22 -20.02
C ASN A 16 -11.76 -6.77 -20.65
N SER A 17 -11.89 -7.45 -21.80
CA SER A 17 -10.78 -7.90 -22.63
C SER A 17 -10.17 -6.80 -23.51
N PHE A 18 -10.69 -5.57 -23.41
CA PHE A 18 -10.25 -4.42 -24.17
C PHE A 18 -8.77 -4.12 -23.94
N ASN A 19 -8.02 -4.01 -25.04
CA ASN A 19 -6.59 -3.73 -25.04
C ASN A 19 -6.17 -2.97 -26.30
N ALA A 20 -7.06 -2.13 -26.85
CA ALA A 20 -6.73 -1.26 -27.97
C ALA A 20 -6.20 0.10 -27.49
N PRO A 21 -5.39 0.83 -28.29
CA PRO A 21 -4.83 2.12 -27.89
C PRO A 21 -5.91 3.15 -27.53
N LEU A 22 -5.64 3.96 -26.51
CA LEU A 22 -6.49 5.05 -26.02
C LEU A 22 -5.78 6.41 -26.04
N GLU A 23 -4.66 6.52 -26.76
CA GLU A 23 -3.81 7.72 -26.82
C GLU A 23 -4.57 8.96 -27.34
N CYS A 24 -5.65 8.76 -28.11
CA CYS A 24 -6.47 9.84 -28.67
C CYS A 24 -7.60 10.31 -27.74
N TRP A 25 -7.75 9.72 -26.57
CA TRP A 25 -8.76 10.15 -25.60
C TRP A 25 -8.28 11.42 -24.89
N ASP A 26 -9.15 12.43 -24.88
CA ASP A 26 -9.01 13.57 -23.99
C ASP A 26 -9.68 13.22 -22.65
N VAL A 27 -8.87 13.16 -21.59
CA VAL A 27 -9.32 12.88 -20.22
C VAL A 27 -9.11 14.07 -19.28
N GLY A 28 -8.78 15.26 -19.83
CA GLY A 28 -8.41 16.44 -19.03
C GLY A 28 -9.55 17.07 -18.23
N GLN A 29 -10.79 16.55 -18.36
CA GLN A 29 -11.94 16.94 -17.53
C GLN A 29 -12.39 15.81 -16.60
N VAL A 30 -11.71 14.66 -16.60
CA VAL A 30 -12.08 13.52 -15.77
C VAL A 30 -11.66 13.79 -14.33
N GLU A 31 -12.63 13.73 -13.42
CA GLU A 31 -12.47 13.87 -11.98
C GLU A 31 -12.41 12.49 -11.30
N VAL A 32 -12.95 11.45 -11.95
CA VAL A 32 -13.16 10.14 -11.34
C VAL A 32 -12.73 9.00 -12.27
N MET A 33 -11.76 8.19 -11.83
CA MET A 33 -11.25 7.00 -12.56
C MET A 33 -11.38 5.70 -11.76
N VAL A 34 -12.35 5.64 -10.84
CA VAL A 34 -12.55 4.50 -9.94
C VAL A 34 -12.76 3.20 -10.71
N GLY A 35 -11.90 2.22 -10.48
CA GLY A 35 -12.06 0.89 -11.09
C GLY A 35 -12.05 0.87 -12.62
N MET A 36 -11.56 1.92 -13.28
CA MET A 36 -11.65 2.08 -14.74
C MET A 36 -11.16 0.84 -15.49
N PHE A 37 -10.04 0.24 -15.05
CA PHE A 37 -9.44 -0.98 -15.59
C PHE A 37 -9.45 -2.16 -14.59
N PHE A 38 -10.38 -2.17 -13.64
CA PHE A 38 -10.51 -3.25 -12.66
C PHE A 38 -10.67 -4.61 -13.36
N ASN A 39 -9.80 -5.59 -13.10
CA ASN A 39 -9.76 -6.90 -13.78
C ASN A 39 -9.70 -6.83 -15.32
N ALA A 40 -9.19 -5.73 -15.89
CA ALA A 40 -9.09 -5.58 -17.34
C ALA A 40 -7.82 -6.23 -17.90
N ALA A 41 -7.88 -6.66 -19.16
CA ALA A 41 -6.71 -7.12 -19.93
C ALA A 41 -5.86 -5.95 -20.48
N PHE A 42 -6.15 -4.72 -20.06
CA PHE A 42 -5.56 -3.50 -20.61
C PHE A 42 -4.07 -3.40 -20.32
N ASN A 43 -3.28 -3.15 -21.37
CA ASN A 43 -1.83 -2.97 -21.29
C ASN A 43 -1.35 -2.07 -22.44
N GLN A 44 -2.05 -0.97 -22.70
CA GLN A 44 -1.63 0.05 -23.67
C GLN A 44 -1.11 1.30 -22.96
N THR A 45 -0.32 2.07 -23.70
CA THR A 45 0.27 3.31 -23.23
C THR A 45 -0.81 4.38 -22.99
N ILE A 46 -0.70 5.08 -21.86
CA ILE A 46 -1.60 6.15 -21.40
C ILE A 46 -0.81 7.25 -20.64
N ASP A 47 0.51 7.30 -20.83
CA ASP A 47 1.40 8.27 -20.18
C ASP A 47 1.13 9.71 -20.62
N SER A 48 0.53 9.89 -21.79
CA SER A 48 0.13 11.19 -22.35
C SER A 48 -1.21 11.74 -21.81
N TRP A 49 -1.91 10.99 -20.96
CA TRP A 49 -3.17 11.45 -20.38
C TRP A 49 -2.93 12.58 -19.38
N ASP A 50 -3.70 13.67 -19.54
CA ASP A 50 -3.79 14.72 -18.52
C ASP A 50 -4.79 14.29 -17.44
N VAL A 51 -4.26 13.77 -16.34
CA VAL A 51 -5.06 13.34 -15.17
C VAL A 51 -5.07 14.36 -14.04
N SER A 52 -4.66 15.61 -14.31
CA SER A 52 -4.50 16.66 -13.29
C SER A 52 -5.79 17.05 -12.56
N GLN A 53 -6.95 16.73 -13.14
CA GLN A 53 -8.27 16.97 -12.53
C GLN A 53 -8.80 15.76 -11.76
N VAL A 54 -8.13 14.60 -11.79
CA VAL A 54 -8.63 13.39 -11.16
C VAL A 54 -8.47 13.47 -9.64
N GLU A 55 -9.58 13.31 -8.91
CA GLU A 55 -9.63 13.31 -7.46
C GLU A 55 -9.68 11.89 -6.88
N ARG A 56 -10.18 10.91 -7.64
CA ARG A 56 -10.35 9.51 -7.18
C ARG A 56 -9.83 8.48 -8.18
N MET A 57 -8.87 7.66 -7.75
CA MET A 57 -8.25 6.59 -8.54
C MET A 57 -8.34 5.20 -7.88
N ASN A 58 -9.16 5.06 -6.84
CA ASN A 58 -9.27 3.82 -6.11
C ASN A 58 -9.67 2.65 -7.04
N GLY A 59 -8.92 1.56 -6.94
CA GLY A 59 -9.09 0.35 -7.75
C GLY A 59 -8.83 0.50 -9.26
N MET A 60 -8.28 1.63 -9.75
CA MET A 60 -8.17 1.89 -11.19
C MET A 60 -7.56 0.73 -11.98
N PHE A 61 -6.49 0.11 -11.48
CA PHE A 61 -5.81 -1.05 -12.08
C PHE A 61 -5.90 -2.32 -11.23
N ALA A 62 -6.81 -2.38 -10.26
CA ALA A 62 -6.95 -3.57 -9.42
C ALA A 62 -7.26 -4.80 -10.29
N GLY A 63 -6.45 -5.85 -10.21
CA GLY A 63 -6.57 -7.08 -10.97
C GLY A 63 -6.21 -6.95 -12.45
N ALA A 64 -5.70 -5.80 -12.90
CA ALA A 64 -5.14 -5.61 -14.23
C ALA A 64 -3.76 -6.30 -14.32
N THR A 65 -3.76 -7.64 -14.24
CA THR A 65 -2.57 -8.48 -14.07
C THR A 65 -1.50 -8.30 -15.14
N SER A 66 -1.89 -7.82 -16.33
CA SER A 66 -0.98 -7.58 -17.46
C SER A 66 -0.46 -6.14 -17.57
N PHE A 67 -1.05 -5.18 -16.83
CA PHE A 67 -0.71 -3.76 -16.96
C PHE A 67 0.71 -3.50 -16.44
N ASN A 68 1.57 -2.96 -17.29
CA ASN A 68 2.95 -2.61 -16.92
C ASN A 68 3.50 -1.49 -17.83
N LYS A 69 2.76 -0.38 -17.91
CA LYS A 69 3.07 0.78 -18.75
C LYS A 69 3.48 1.99 -17.90
N PRO A 70 4.35 2.87 -18.43
CA PRO A 70 4.75 4.08 -17.72
C PRO A 70 3.54 4.98 -17.47
N ILE A 71 3.53 5.60 -16.29
CA ILE A 71 2.53 6.55 -15.78
C ILE A 71 3.19 7.57 -14.83
N ASP A 72 4.52 7.65 -14.84
CA ASP A 72 5.32 8.53 -13.98
C ASP A 72 5.15 10.02 -14.32
N SER A 73 4.68 10.32 -15.53
CA SER A 73 4.35 11.67 -16.01
C SER A 73 3.03 12.22 -15.48
N TRP A 74 2.20 11.40 -14.86
CA TRP A 74 0.88 11.82 -14.37
C TRP A 74 0.98 12.82 -13.23
N ASP A 75 0.23 13.92 -13.35
CA ASP A 75 -0.04 14.82 -12.23
C ASP A 75 -1.19 14.26 -11.39
N VAL A 76 -0.84 13.59 -10.29
CA VAL A 76 -1.80 13.02 -9.33
C VAL A 76 -2.01 13.92 -8.10
N SER A 77 -1.63 15.19 -8.17
CA SER A 77 -1.62 16.09 -7.01
C SER A 77 -2.99 16.41 -6.41
N GLN A 78 -4.08 16.17 -7.16
CA GLN A 78 -5.46 16.32 -6.70
C GLN A 78 -6.09 15.02 -6.17
N VAL A 79 -5.40 13.87 -6.32
CA VAL A 79 -5.97 12.58 -5.92
C VAL A 79 -6.01 12.47 -4.39
N GLU A 80 -7.20 12.20 -3.85
CA GLU A 80 -7.42 12.00 -2.41
C GLU A 80 -7.52 10.52 -2.02
N ASP A 81 -7.91 9.64 -2.97
CA ASP A 81 -8.15 8.21 -2.73
C ASP A 81 -7.44 7.34 -3.77
N MET A 82 -6.47 6.54 -3.30
CA MET A 82 -5.69 5.56 -4.08
C MET A 82 -5.90 4.12 -3.58
N ALA A 83 -6.93 3.88 -2.77
CA ALA A 83 -7.19 2.57 -2.20
C ALA A 83 -7.29 1.50 -3.30
N GLY A 84 -6.50 0.44 -3.18
CA GLY A 84 -6.49 -0.69 -4.10
C GLY A 84 -6.05 -0.35 -5.53
N MET A 85 -5.45 0.80 -5.82
CA MET A 85 -5.17 1.24 -7.20
C MET A 85 -4.45 0.17 -8.03
N PHE A 86 -3.50 -0.58 -7.46
CA PHE A 86 -2.76 -1.67 -8.09
C PHE A 86 -2.98 -3.03 -7.39
N ASP A 87 -4.07 -3.20 -6.65
CA ASP A 87 -4.37 -4.47 -5.97
C ASP A 87 -4.42 -5.64 -6.97
N GLY A 88 -3.54 -6.63 -6.87
CA GLY A 88 -3.47 -7.76 -7.79
C GLY A 88 -2.94 -7.41 -9.19
N ALA A 89 -2.38 -6.21 -9.41
CA ALA A 89 -1.69 -5.85 -10.65
C ALA A 89 -0.30 -6.52 -10.71
N THR A 90 -0.29 -7.85 -10.82
CA THR A 90 0.89 -8.70 -10.59
C THR A 90 2.12 -8.36 -11.46
N SER A 91 1.93 -7.80 -12.65
CA SER A 91 3.01 -7.40 -13.56
C SER A 91 3.51 -5.96 -13.38
N PHE A 92 2.80 -5.11 -12.64
CA PHE A 92 3.13 -3.69 -12.54
C PHE A 92 4.46 -3.49 -11.80
N ASN A 93 5.43 -2.85 -12.46
CA ASN A 93 6.75 -2.56 -11.88
C ASN A 93 7.40 -1.34 -12.58
N LYS A 94 6.64 -0.24 -12.67
CA LYS A 94 7.09 1.02 -13.28
C LYS A 94 7.33 2.09 -12.21
N PRO A 95 8.29 3.01 -12.46
CA PRO A 95 8.54 4.11 -11.53
C PRO A 95 7.28 4.98 -11.39
N ILE A 96 7.09 5.48 -10.18
CA ILE A 96 6.02 6.40 -9.76
C ILE A 96 6.52 7.31 -8.60
N ASP A 97 7.84 7.40 -8.42
CA ASP A 97 8.50 8.19 -7.37
C ASP A 97 8.31 9.70 -7.55
N SER A 98 7.97 10.14 -8.76
CA SER A 98 7.65 11.53 -9.13
C SER A 98 6.27 11.99 -8.69
N TRP A 99 5.38 11.07 -8.31
CA TRP A 99 4.01 11.41 -7.95
C TRP A 99 3.92 12.26 -6.69
N ASN A 100 3.15 13.35 -6.78
CA ASN A 100 2.77 14.14 -5.62
C ASN A 100 1.52 13.53 -4.95
N VAL A 101 1.72 12.71 -3.93
CA VAL A 101 0.63 12.04 -3.18
C VAL A 101 0.21 12.79 -1.91
N SER A 102 0.58 14.07 -1.77
CA SER A 102 0.40 14.81 -0.51
C SER A 102 -1.06 15.07 -0.09
N GLN A 103 -2.02 14.90 -0.99
CA GLN A 103 -3.46 15.00 -0.71
C GLN A 103 -4.13 13.65 -0.43
N VAL A 104 -3.41 12.53 -0.62
CA VAL A 104 -3.99 11.18 -0.46
C VAL A 104 -4.27 10.91 1.02
N LYS A 105 -5.50 10.48 1.31
CA LYS A 105 -5.98 10.15 2.66
C LYS A 105 -6.09 8.64 2.86
N ASP A 106 -6.34 7.87 1.80
CA ASP A 106 -6.49 6.41 1.82
C ASP A 106 -5.55 5.73 0.80
N MET A 107 -4.69 4.86 1.31
CA MET A 107 -3.78 4.01 0.53
C MET A 107 -4.01 2.52 0.81
N ALA A 108 -5.16 2.15 1.40
CA ALA A 108 -5.47 0.78 1.75
C ALA A 108 -5.34 -0.14 0.53
N GLY A 109 -4.57 -1.21 0.65
CA GLY A 109 -4.40 -2.21 -0.41
C GLY A 109 -3.77 -1.69 -1.70
N MET A 110 -3.19 -0.49 -1.74
CA MET A 110 -2.72 0.12 -3.00
C MET A 110 -1.82 -0.80 -3.85
N PHE A 111 -0.96 -1.59 -3.21
CA PHE A 111 -0.09 -2.59 -3.85
C PHE A 111 -0.33 -4.01 -3.34
N ALA A 112 -1.49 -4.29 -2.73
CA ALA A 112 -1.85 -5.64 -2.33
C ALA A 112 -1.72 -6.58 -3.54
N GLY A 113 -1.12 -7.75 -3.40
CA GLY A 113 -0.93 -8.71 -4.50
C GLY A 113 -0.12 -8.22 -5.70
N ALA A 114 0.47 -7.00 -5.69
CA ALA A 114 1.32 -6.49 -6.77
C ALA A 114 2.71 -7.14 -6.71
N THR A 115 2.76 -8.45 -6.97
CA THR A 115 3.90 -9.32 -6.64
C THR A 115 5.23 -8.91 -7.26
N SER A 116 5.22 -8.18 -8.38
CA SER A 116 6.43 -7.70 -9.08
C SER A 116 6.88 -6.30 -8.70
N PHE A 117 6.05 -5.53 -7.98
CA PHE A 117 6.34 -4.12 -7.69
C PHE A 117 7.52 -4.01 -6.71
N ASN A 118 8.57 -3.30 -7.12
CA ASN A 118 9.74 -3.02 -6.30
C ASN A 118 10.43 -1.72 -6.76
N LYS A 119 9.65 -0.66 -6.93
CA LYS A 119 10.13 0.66 -7.35
C LYS A 119 10.15 1.64 -6.18
N PRO A 120 11.13 2.58 -6.16
CA PRO A 120 11.25 3.52 -5.06
C PRO A 120 9.98 4.35 -4.92
N ILE A 121 9.55 4.53 -3.68
CA ILE A 121 8.42 5.40 -3.27
C ILE A 121 8.71 6.12 -1.94
N GLY A 122 9.96 6.03 -1.45
CA GLY A 122 10.37 6.67 -0.18
C GLY A 122 10.32 8.20 -0.22
N SER A 123 10.30 8.80 -1.41
CA SER A 123 10.16 10.26 -1.61
C SER A 123 8.73 10.78 -1.40
N TRP A 124 7.74 9.91 -1.31
CA TRP A 124 6.34 10.31 -1.16
C TRP A 124 6.07 11.02 0.16
N ASN A 125 5.33 12.13 0.09
CA ASN A 125 4.77 12.78 1.27
C ASN A 125 3.43 12.11 1.63
N VAL A 126 3.47 11.21 2.62
CA VAL A 126 2.30 10.46 3.12
C VAL A 126 1.70 11.03 4.41
N SER A 127 2.08 12.26 4.81
CA SER A 127 1.69 12.87 6.10
C SER A 127 0.18 13.07 6.30
N GLN A 128 -0.62 13.04 5.23
CA GLN A 128 -2.09 13.13 5.30
C GLN A 128 -2.80 11.77 5.29
N VAL A 129 -2.08 10.67 5.06
CA VAL A 129 -2.66 9.33 4.96
C VAL A 129 -3.15 8.88 6.34
N LYS A 130 -4.40 8.40 6.38
CA LYS A 130 -5.05 7.86 7.58
C LYS A 130 -5.12 6.34 7.60
N VAL A 131 -5.17 5.72 6.42
CA VAL A 131 -5.37 4.27 6.26
C VAL A 131 -4.30 3.69 5.33
N MET A 132 -3.49 2.77 5.85
CA MET A 132 -2.49 1.99 5.10
C MET A 132 -2.73 0.48 5.22
N ALA A 133 -3.95 0.07 5.58
CA ALA A 133 -4.32 -1.32 5.74
C ALA A 133 -3.99 -2.12 4.47
N ALA A 134 -3.31 -3.25 4.60
CA ALA A 134 -2.96 -4.15 3.50
C ALA A 134 -2.17 -3.50 2.33
N MET A 135 -1.58 -2.31 2.50
CA MET A 135 -0.95 -1.57 1.39
C MET A 135 0.05 -2.41 0.59
N PHE A 136 0.84 -3.27 1.24
CA PHE A 136 1.79 -4.20 0.62
C PHE A 136 1.45 -5.67 0.88
N TYR A 137 0.19 -5.99 1.20
CA TYR A 137 -0.22 -7.37 1.48
C TYR A 137 0.12 -8.28 0.30
N GLY A 138 1.00 -9.27 0.47
CA GLY A 138 1.41 -10.16 -0.61
C GLY A 138 2.22 -9.51 -1.73
N ALA A 139 2.75 -8.28 -1.54
CA ALA A 139 3.67 -7.63 -2.48
C ALA A 139 5.07 -8.26 -2.37
N LYS A 140 5.19 -9.52 -2.82
CA LYS A 140 6.33 -10.42 -2.54
C LYS A 140 7.71 -9.85 -2.86
N SER A 141 7.84 -8.99 -3.87
CA SER A 141 9.12 -8.41 -4.29
C SER A 141 9.47 -7.07 -3.61
N PHE A 142 8.51 -6.43 -2.92
CA PHE A 142 8.71 -5.07 -2.40
C PHE A 142 9.73 -5.06 -1.26
N ASN A 143 10.80 -4.28 -1.42
CA ASN A 143 11.83 -4.11 -0.40
C ASN A 143 12.56 -2.75 -0.56
N GLN A 144 11.80 -1.69 -0.83
CA GLN A 144 12.34 -0.33 -1.01
C GLN A 144 12.32 0.47 0.29
N PRO A 145 13.30 1.35 0.54
CA PRO A 145 13.33 2.18 1.74
C PRO A 145 12.12 3.12 1.80
N ILE A 146 11.48 3.16 2.96
CA ILE A 146 10.29 3.96 3.29
C ILE A 146 10.39 4.53 4.72
N ASP A 147 11.58 4.53 5.30
CA ASP A 147 11.88 5.04 6.64
C ASP A 147 11.68 6.55 6.79
N SER A 148 11.66 7.27 5.67
CA SER A 148 11.42 8.72 5.55
C SER A 148 9.94 9.11 5.59
N TRP A 149 9.01 8.17 5.55
CA TRP A 149 7.59 8.46 5.58
C TRP A 149 7.15 9.00 6.94
N ASP A 150 6.43 10.13 6.92
CA ASP A 150 5.69 10.62 8.08
C ASP A 150 4.35 9.88 8.18
N VAL A 151 4.30 8.87 9.05
CA VAL A 151 3.10 8.07 9.32
C VAL A 151 2.37 8.49 10.61
N SER A 152 2.71 9.65 11.19
CA SER A 152 2.17 10.13 12.47
C SER A 152 0.65 10.31 12.49
N GLN A 153 0.02 10.37 11.31
CA GLN A 153 -1.42 10.53 11.13
C GLN A 153 -2.16 9.21 10.84
N VAL A 154 -1.45 8.10 10.64
CA VAL A 154 -2.03 6.81 10.28
C VAL A 154 -2.69 6.17 11.49
N VAL A 155 -3.93 5.69 11.30
CA VAL A 155 -4.74 5.04 12.34
C VAL A 155 -4.84 3.52 12.14
N VAL A 156 -4.74 3.06 10.89
CA VAL A 156 -4.94 1.65 10.51
C VAL A 156 -3.75 1.14 9.68
N MET A 157 -3.01 0.17 10.23
CA MET A 157 -1.89 -0.53 9.56
C MET A 157 -2.11 -2.06 9.47
N ALA A 158 -3.36 -2.52 9.66
CA ALA A 158 -3.70 -3.94 9.62
C ALA A 158 -3.20 -4.58 8.31
N ASN A 159 -2.48 -5.69 8.42
CA ASN A 159 -1.96 -6.50 7.32
C ASN A 159 -1.02 -5.76 6.35
N MET A 160 -0.47 -4.60 6.72
CA MET A 160 0.28 -3.73 5.80
C MET A 160 1.40 -4.47 5.05
N PHE A 161 2.16 -5.34 5.74
CA PHE A 161 3.23 -6.15 5.16
C PHE A 161 2.97 -7.65 5.23
N ALA A 162 1.74 -8.07 5.52
CA ALA A 162 1.43 -9.50 5.58
C ALA A 162 1.75 -10.17 4.24
N ASN A 163 2.47 -11.30 4.28
CA ASN A 163 2.97 -12.03 3.12
C ASN A 163 3.89 -11.23 2.17
N ALA A 164 4.40 -10.06 2.57
CA ALA A 164 5.44 -9.32 1.84
C ALA A 164 6.81 -9.96 2.10
N THR A 165 7.03 -11.16 1.56
CA THR A 165 8.14 -12.06 1.95
C THR A 165 9.55 -11.49 1.79
N SER A 166 9.76 -10.47 0.96
CA SER A 166 11.08 -9.84 0.76
C SER A 166 11.31 -8.57 1.61
N PHE A 167 10.27 -8.03 2.25
CA PHE A 167 10.36 -6.77 2.96
C PHE A 167 11.26 -6.89 4.20
N ASN A 168 12.33 -6.11 4.26
CA ASN A 168 13.27 -6.10 5.37
C ASN A 168 13.97 -4.73 5.53
N GLN A 169 13.20 -3.65 5.42
CA GLN A 169 13.70 -2.28 5.55
C GLN A 169 13.56 -1.76 6.98
N PRO A 170 14.48 -0.90 7.44
CA PRO A 170 14.35 -0.27 8.75
C PRO A 170 13.13 0.67 8.75
N ILE A 171 12.29 0.58 9.78
CA ILE A 171 11.10 1.43 9.96
C ILE A 171 10.94 1.88 11.42
N ALA A 172 12.03 1.78 12.19
CA ALA A 172 12.07 2.17 13.61
C ALA A 172 11.81 3.69 13.82
N SER A 173 12.01 4.50 12.78
CA SER A 173 11.79 5.97 12.77
C SER A 173 10.33 6.37 12.69
N TRP A 174 9.42 5.46 12.35
CA TRP A 174 8.00 5.75 12.20
C TRP A 174 7.35 6.12 13.54
N ASP A 175 6.62 7.23 13.56
CA ASP A 175 5.72 7.57 14.65
C ASP A 175 4.39 6.83 14.48
N VAL A 176 4.24 5.71 15.19
CA VAL A 176 3.02 4.89 15.19
C VAL A 176 2.09 5.20 16.36
N SER A 177 2.29 6.33 17.06
CA SER A 177 1.56 6.65 18.30
C SER A 177 0.05 6.86 18.13
N GLN A 178 -0.43 7.06 16.90
CA GLN A 178 -1.87 7.18 16.57
C GLN A 178 -2.48 5.88 16.04
N VAL A 179 -1.70 4.82 15.86
CA VAL A 179 -2.19 3.56 15.28
C VAL A 179 -3.03 2.81 16.31
N VAL A 180 -4.23 2.38 15.89
CA VAL A 180 -5.17 1.63 16.72
C VAL A 180 -5.24 0.16 16.31
N PHE A 181 -5.03 -0.14 15.02
CA PHE A 181 -5.18 -1.49 14.44
C PHE A 181 -3.89 -1.94 13.75
N MET A 182 -3.26 -3.00 14.28
CA MET A 182 -2.04 -3.64 13.75
C MET A 182 -2.20 -5.15 13.52
N LEU A 183 -3.44 -5.66 13.41
CA LEU A 183 -3.74 -7.06 13.05
C LEU A 183 -2.84 -7.51 11.91
N GLY A 184 -2.08 -8.59 12.10
CA GLY A 184 -1.31 -9.23 11.05
C GLY A 184 -0.28 -8.34 10.35
N MET A 185 0.18 -7.23 10.94
CA MET A 185 1.02 -6.25 10.24
C MET A 185 2.23 -6.87 9.51
N PHE A 186 2.86 -7.89 10.12
CA PHE A 186 3.98 -8.65 9.55
C PHE A 186 3.68 -10.15 9.38
N ALA A 187 2.41 -10.56 9.36
CA ALA A 187 2.07 -11.97 9.26
C ALA A 187 2.62 -12.59 7.96
N GLY A 188 3.49 -13.60 8.03
CA GLY A 188 4.14 -14.20 6.86
C GLY A 188 5.18 -13.32 6.18
N ALA A 189 5.60 -12.20 6.78
CA ALA A 189 6.72 -11.38 6.31
C ALA A 189 8.06 -12.07 6.65
N THR A 190 8.33 -13.19 5.99
CA THR A 190 9.39 -14.15 6.38
C THR A 190 10.81 -13.59 6.39
N SER A 191 11.10 -12.47 5.71
CA SER A 191 12.42 -11.82 5.74
C SER A 191 12.56 -10.69 6.77
N PHE A 192 11.46 -10.20 7.34
CA PHE A 192 11.50 -9.02 8.20
C PHE A 192 12.21 -9.33 9.53
N ASN A 193 13.31 -8.62 9.80
CA ASN A 193 14.09 -8.80 11.02
C ASN A 193 14.79 -7.48 11.40
N LYS A 194 14.03 -6.40 11.51
CA LYS A 194 14.52 -5.06 11.88
C LYS A 194 13.98 -4.64 13.24
N PRO A 195 14.78 -3.88 14.03
CA PRO A 195 14.32 -3.36 15.31
C PRO A 195 13.13 -2.42 15.13
N ILE A 196 12.18 -2.52 16.04
CA ILE A 196 10.95 -1.72 16.13
C ILE A 196 10.56 -1.48 17.61
N ASP A 197 11.50 -1.70 18.53
CA ASP A 197 11.38 -1.48 19.98
C ASP A 197 11.16 0.00 20.34
N SER A 198 11.50 0.91 19.44
CA SER A 198 11.27 2.36 19.60
C SER A 198 9.82 2.79 19.36
N TRP A 199 8.96 1.91 18.83
CA TRP A 199 7.58 2.25 18.52
C TRP A 199 6.75 2.50 19.77
N ASN A 200 6.02 3.62 19.76
CA ASN A 200 5.00 3.88 20.78
C ASN A 200 3.68 3.20 20.38
N VAL A 201 3.45 1.98 20.89
CA VAL A 201 2.23 1.20 20.63
C VAL A 201 1.12 1.40 21.68
N SER A 202 1.21 2.42 22.53
CA SER A 202 0.30 2.60 23.68
C SER A 202 -1.17 2.85 23.31
N GLN A 203 -1.47 3.17 22.04
CA GLN A 203 -2.83 3.35 21.52
C GLN A 203 -3.36 2.12 20.75
N VAL A 204 -2.54 1.09 20.57
CA VAL A 204 -2.94 -0.10 19.81
C VAL A 204 -3.94 -0.93 20.63
N ASN A 205 -5.12 -1.18 20.05
CA ASN A 205 -6.17 -1.98 20.67
C ASN A 205 -6.19 -3.41 20.14
N TYR A 206 -5.77 -3.64 18.90
CA TYR A 206 -5.86 -4.93 18.21
C TYR A 206 -4.55 -5.24 17.48
N MET A 207 -3.84 -6.28 17.93
CA MET A 207 -2.64 -6.81 17.26
C MET A 207 -2.59 -8.36 17.19
N PRO A 208 -3.73 -9.07 16.96
CA PRO A 208 -3.64 -10.50 16.71
C PRO A 208 -2.79 -10.78 15.47
N GLU A 209 -2.14 -11.94 15.43
CA GLU A 209 -1.32 -12.42 14.32
C GLU A 209 -0.17 -11.50 13.89
N MET A 210 0.20 -10.47 14.68
CA MET A 210 1.14 -9.42 14.25
C MET A 210 2.43 -9.95 13.61
N PHE A 211 2.97 -11.05 14.14
CA PHE A 211 4.15 -11.76 13.64
C PHE A 211 3.87 -13.23 13.31
N ALA A 212 2.61 -13.64 13.12
CA ALA A 212 2.29 -15.02 12.74
C ALA A 212 3.07 -15.40 11.46
N ASP A 213 3.73 -16.54 11.41
CA ASP A 213 4.59 -16.96 10.27
C ASP A 213 5.75 -16.02 9.90
N ALA A 214 6.08 -15.02 10.72
CA ALA A 214 7.24 -14.15 10.52
C ALA A 214 8.54 -14.86 10.94
N THR A 215 8.90 -15.90 10.19
CA THR A 215 9.92 -16.90 10.59
C THR A 215 11.31 -16.36 10.87
N SER A 216 11.68 -15.17 10.39
CA SER A 216 12.99 -14.54 10.66
C SER A 216 12.97 -13.48 11.77
N PHE A 217 11.80 -13.04 12.24
CA PHE A 217 11.73 -11.94 13.20
C PHE A 217 12.26 -12.38 14.56
N ASN A 218 13.35 -11.76 15.00
CA ASN A 218 13.92 -12.00 16.31
C ASN A 218 14.60 -10.72 16.83
N LYS A 219 13.79 -9.73 17.18
CA LYS A 219 14.24 -8.43 17.71
C LYS A 219 13.47 -8.11 19.00
N PRO A 220 14.12 -7.50 19.99
CA PRO A 220 13.46 -7.08 21.22
C PRO A 220 12.26 -6.17 20.91
N ILE A 221 11.21 -6.32 21.72
CA ILE A 221 9.98 -5.52 21.71
C ILE A 221 9.40 -5.44 23.13
N ASP A 222 10.22 -5.71 24.14
CA ASP A 222 9.89 -5.67 25.56
C ASP A 222 9.55 -4.25 26.04
N SER A 223 10.08 -3.22 25.38
CA SER A 223 9.77 -1.81 25.67
C SER A 223 8.35 -1.37 25.29
N TRP A 224 7.58 -2.20 24.59
CA TRP A 224 6.22 -1.86 24.16
C TRP A 224 5.25 -1.77 25.34
N ASN A 225 4.56 -0.64 25.47
CA ASN A 225 3.42 -0.52 26.37
C ASN A 225 2.17 -1.11 25.69
N VAL A 226 1.82 -2.33 26.06
CA VAL A 226 0.68 -3.07 25.49
C VAL A 226 -0.59 -3.02 26.36
N SER A 227 -0.65 -2.14 27.36
CA SER A 227 -1.76 -2.09 28.34
C SER A 227 -3.15 -1.80 27.75
N GLN A 228 -3.25 -1.27 26.52
CA GLN A 228 -4.51 -1.04 25.81
C GLN A 228 -4.89 -2.19 24.85
N VAL A 229 -3.99 -3.14 24.61
CA VAL A 229 -4.23 -4.24 23.68
C VAL A 229 -5.28 -5.18 24.26
N LYS A 230 -6.36 -5.38 23.49
CA LYS A 230 -7.48 -6.25 23.86
C LYS A 230 -7.37 -7.65 23.28
N ASP A 231 -6.61 -7.79 22.20
CA ASP A 231 -6.44 -9.04 21.46
C ASP A 231 -5.01 -9.20 20.94
N MET A 232 -4.37 -10.29 21.37
CA MET A 232 -3.04 -10.78 20.98
C MET A 232 -3.09 -12.22 20.47
N ALA A 233 -4.28 -12.72 20.07
CA ALA A 233 -4.42 -14.08 19.57
C ALA A 233 -3.39 -14.34 18.46
N ASP A 234 -2.70 -15.48 18.53
CA ASP A 234 -1.76 -15.92 17.51
C ASP A 234 -0.60 -14.95 17.18
N MET A 235 -0.28 -13.99 18.06
CA MET A 235 0.74 -12.94 17.81
C MET A 235 2.07 -13.47 17.26
N PHE A 236 2.52 -14.63 17.74
CA PHE A 236 3.76 -15.30 17.32
C PHE A 236 3.53 -16.73 16.79
N ASN A 237 2.31 -17.07 16.34
CA ASN A 237 2.02 -18.40 15.84
C ASN A 237 2.95 -18.73 14.64
N ARG A 238 3.75 -19.80 14.73
CA ARG A 238 4.79 -20.17 13.72
C ARG A 238 5.86 -19.09 13.46
N ALA A 239 6.10 -18.18 14.40
CA ALA A 239 7.23 -17.26 14.37
C ALA A 239 8.51 -17.97 14.87
N ASP A 240 9.00 -18.94 14.11
CA ASP A 240 9.97 -19.96 14.58
C ASP A 240 11.28 -19.41 15.19
N SER A 241 11.73 -18.22 14.78
CA SER A 241 12.96 -17.61 15.30
C SER A 241 12.78 -16.75 16.54
N PHE A 242 11.55 -16.41 16.94
CA PHE A 242 11.33 -15.44 18.02
C PHE A 242 11.61 -16.08 19.39
N ASP A 243 12.64 -15.58 20.07
CA ASP A 243 13.07 -16.07 21.40
C ASP A 243 13.36 -14.93 22.40
N GLN A 244 12.88 -13.71 22.12
CA GLN A 244 13.14 -12.54 22.95
C GLN A 244 12.25 -12.50 24.20
N SER A 245 12.74 -11.86 25.27
CA SER A 245 11.94 -11.60 26.47
C SER A 245 10.79 -10.63 26.16
N ILE A 246 9.67 -10.83 26.86
CA ILE A 246 8.46 -9.98 26.84
C ILE A 246 7.98 -9.71 28.28
N ASP A 247 8.90 -9.72 29.25
CA ASP A 247 8.56 -9.69 30.69
C ASP A 247 7.95 -8.36 31.17
N SER A 248 8.10 -7.28 30.38
CA SER A 248 7.61 -5.94 30.69
C SER A 248 6.28 -5.56 30.04
N TRP A 249 5.64 -6.50 29.34
CA TRP A 249 4.32 -6.32 28.73
C TRP A 249 3.18 -6.22 29.74
#